data_AF-A0A6J5YFI5-F1
#
_entry.id   AF-A0A6J5YFI5-F1
#
_cell.length_a   1.000
_cell.length_b   1.000
_cell.length_c   1.000
_cell.angle_alpha   90.00
_cell.angle_beta   90.00
_cell.angle_gamma   90.00
#
_symmetry.space_group_name_H-M   'P 1'
#
loop_
_entity.id
_entity.type
_entity.pdbx_description
1 polymer ?
#
loop_
_entity_poly.entity_id
_entity_poly.type
_entity_poly.pdbx_seq_one_letter_code
_entity_poly.pdbx_strand_id
1 'polypeptide(L)'
;MVTGTGGTLSSVTLASSNGAFVRLGQTVGVDNVVAMAQRLGVTSQFDSRSKATPLGVFDVTPLEMASAYSAIPNGGVHQSAYFVDRVESRDGRVFIDHQSAPTRAFSASTSCLATQILTDNVRFGTGTNAQLGEQAAAGKTGTTESNTNTWFVGFTPYLTTAVWMGIPAEGTKPMGDLGGREQFGGLWPATIWHNFNAAWLEATSSPIATFPTCPSASRGPQAASGASDPFGILNGGGYRDPDAEPTTPTSPNPGRPFVIVPPSTSSTTTTTATTPTTTRRGGR
;
A
#
# COMPACT_ATOMS: atom_id res chain seq x y z
N MET A 1 0.99 -35.31 3.15
CA MET A 1 1.27 -34.52 4.37
C MET A 1 1.72 -33.13 3.94
N VAL A 2 0.88 -32.11 4.11
CA VAL A 2 1.30 -30.70 3.96
C VAL A 2 1.27 -30.10 5.36
N THR A 3 2.40 -30.21 6.06
CA THR A 3 2.62 -29.60 7.37
C THR A 3 3.29 -28.25 7.15
N GLY A 4 2.52 -27.18 7.21
CA GLY A 4 3.05 -25.82 7.37
C GLY A 4 2.54 -25.27 8.69
N THR A 5 3.45 -24.90 9.58
CA THR A 5 3.16 -24.09 10.77
C THR A 5 2.65 -22.73 10.28
N GLY A 6 1.32 -22.59 10.18
CA GLY A 6 0.69 -21.40 9.63
C GLY A 6 0.99 -20.19 10.50
N GLY A 7 1.89 -19.32 10.04
CA GLY A 7 2.14 -18.03 10.66
C GLY A 7 0.92 -17.11 10.56
N THR A 8 0.95 -15.98 11.25
CA THR A 8 -0.07 -14.92 11.07
C THR A 8 -0.02 -14.37 9.65
N LEU A 9 -1.14 -13.79 9.16
CA LEU A 9 -1.18 -13.15 7.85
C LEU A 9 -0.06 -12.11 7.68
N SER A 10 0.26 -11.36 8.75
CA SER A 10 1.41 -10.46 8.78
C SER A 10 2.72 -11.21 8.50
N SER A 11 3.05 -12.24 9.30
CA SER A 11 4.33 -12.97 9.16
C SER A 11 4.52 -13.59 7.77
N VAL A 12 3.46 -14.19 7.19
CA VAL A 12 3.55 -14.80 5.85
C VAL A 12 3.59 -13.77 4.73
N THR A 13 3.03 -12.58 4.94
CA THR A 13 3.15 -11.44 4.02
C THR A 13 4.57 -10.88 4.04
N LEU A 14 5.15 -10.69 5.23
CA LEU A 14 6.51 -10.21 5.40
C LEU A 14 7.54 -11.15 4.76
N ALA A 15 7.36 -12.46 4.93
CA ALA A 15 8.21 -13.50 4.34
C ALA A 15 7.92 -13.77 2.86
N SER A 16 6.86 -13.17 2.28
CA SER A 16 6.41 -13.44 0.91
C SER A 16 6.20 -14.93 0.61
N SER A 17 5.53 -15.65 1.52
CA SER A 17 5.40 -17.11 1.45
C SER A 17 4.38 -17.56 0.41
N ASN A 18 4.87 -18.03 -0.74
CA ASN A 18 4.03 -18.54 -1.84
C ASN A 18 3.06 -19.64 -1.39
N GLY A 19 3.53 -20.62 -0.61
CA GLY A 19 2.69 -21.73 -0.13
C GLY A 19 1.53 -21.27 0.76
N ALA A 20 1.76 -20.25 1.60
CA ALA A 20 0.71 -19.67 2.43
C ALA A 20 -0.33 -18.93 1.59
N PHE A 21 0.10 -18.13 0.60
CA PHE A 21 -0.80 -17.35 -0.26
C PHE A 21 -1.57 -18.20 -1.27
N VAL A 22 -1.00 -19.30 -1.77
CA VAL A 22 -1.76 -20.29 -2.57
C VAL A 22 -2.87 -20.92 -1.72
N ARG A 23 -2.56 -21.34 -0.48
CA ARG A 23 -3.57 -21.89 0.42
C ARG A 23 -4.64 -20.85 0.79
N LEU A 24 -4.23 -19.62 1.07
CA LEU A 24 -5.14 -18.52 1.37
C LEU A 24 -6.08 -18.25 0.18
N GLY A 25 -5.52 -18.09 -1.02
CA GLY A 25 -6.28 -17.88 -2.26
C GLY A 25 -7.27 -19.00 -2.55
N GLN A 26 -6.92 -20.25 -2.26
CA GLN A 26 -7.84 -21.37 -2.37
C GLN A 26 -8.93 -21.35 -1.28
N THR A 27 -8.59 -20.91 -0.06
CA THR A 27 -9.54 -20.80 1.06
C THR A 27 -10.55 -19.67 0.84
N VAL A 28 -10.14 -18.56 0.23
CA VAL A 28 -11.03 -17.43 -0.11
C VAL A 28 -11.63 -17.55 -1.51
N GLY A 29 -11.28 -18.56 -2.29
CA GLY A 29 -11.67 -18.70 -3.70
C GLY A 29 -10.87 -17.78 -4.63
N VAL A 30 -10.25 -18.38 -5.66
CA VAL A 30 -9.43 -17.67 -6.66
C VAL A 30 -10.25 -16.63 -7.43
N ASP A 31 -11.52 -16.93 -7.73
CA ASP A 31 -12.42 -15.99 -8.41
C ASP A 31 -12.63 -14.71 -7.62
N ASN A 32 -12.60 -14.76 -6.28
CA ASN A 32 -12.71 -13.56 -5.44
C ASN A 32 -11.43 -12.74 -5.43
N VAL A 33 -10.26 -13.38 -5.59
CA VAL A 33 -8.98 -12.69 -5.77
C VAL A 33 -9.02 -11.90 -7.09
N VAL A 34 -9.48 -12.54 -8.17
CA VAL A 34 -9.66 -11.90 -9.48
C VAL A 34 -10.69 -10.77 -9.41
N ALA A 35 -11.86 -11.02 -8.81
CA ALA A 35 -12.91 -10.01 -8.66
C ALA A 35 -12.43 -8.80 -7.84
N MET A 36 -11.62 -9.03 -6.79
CA MET A 36 -11.02 -7.93 -6.03
C MET A 36 -10.02 -7.12 -6.87
N ALA A 37 -9.16 -7.78 -7.64
CA ALA A 37 -8.23 -7.09 -8.55
C ALA A 37 -8.98 -6.23 -9.58
N GLN A 38 -10.07 -6.76 -10.15
CA GLN A 38 -10.93 -6.03 -11.08
C GLN A 38 -11.65 -4.85 -10.40
N ARG A 39 -12.13 -5.01 -9.16
CA ARG A 39 -12.71 -3.90 -8.36
C ARG A 39 -11.69 -2.81 -8.03
N LEU A 40 -10.40 -3.14 -8.06
CA LEU A 40 -9.27 -2.20 -7.91
C LEU A 40 -8.77 -1.65 -9.25
N GLY A 41 -9.51 -1.85 -10.34
CA GLY A 41 -9.20 -1.28 -11.65
C GLY A 41 -8.16 -2.05 -12.47
N VAL A 42 -7.80 -3.28 -12.08
CA VAL A 42 -6.97 -4.13 -12.92
C VAL A 42 -7.83 -4.70 -14.05
N THR A 43 -7.50 -4.31 -15.29
CA THR A 43 -8.20 -4.70 -16.52
C THR A 43 -7.44 -5.77 -17.32
N SER A 44 -6.18 -5.99 -16.98
CA SER A 44 -5.36 -7.08 -17.51
C SER A 44 -6.03 -8.45 -17.36
N GLN A 45 -5.74 -9.35 -18.29
CA GLN A 45 -6.45 -10.63 -18.39
C GLN A 45 -5.98 -11.62 -17.31
N PHE A 46 -6.94 -12.21 -16.62
CA PHE A 46 -6.72 -13.28 -15.64
C PHE A 46 -7.22 -14.62 -16.20
N ASP A 47 -6.47 -15.70 -16.01
CA ASP A 47 -7.03 -17.06 -16.12
C ASP A 47 -7.62 -17.46 -14.77
N SER A 48 -8.95 -17.38 -14.64
CA SER A 48 -9.68 -17.73 -13.42
C SER A 48 -9.46 -19.18 -12.97
N ARG A 49 -8.97 -20.06 -13.86
CA ARG A 49 -8.67 -21.46 -13.53
C ARG A 49 -7.29 -21.63 -12.87
N SER A 50 -6.44 -20.61 -12.90
CA SER A 50 -5.08 -20.71 -12.36
C SER A 50 -5.08 -20.65 -10.83
N LYS A 51 -4.74 -21.77 -10.20
CA LYS A 51 -4.51 -21.81 -8.74
C LYS A 51 -3.28 -21.02 -8.28
N ALA A 52 -2.44 -20.60 -9.23
CA ALA A 52 -1.28 -19.75 -8.99
C ALA A 52 -1.62 -18.24 -9.06
N THR A 53 -2.87 -17.86 -9.31
CA THR A 53 -3.32 -16.46 -9.29
C THR A 53 -2.81 -15.65 -8.08
N PRO A 54 -2.85 -16.16 -6.83
CA PRO A 54 -2.33 -15.42 -5.67
C PRO A 54 -0.81 -15.14 -5.70
N LEU A 55 -0.08 -15.75 -6.62
CA LEU A 55 1.36 -15.54 -6.82
C LEU A 55 1.67 -14.44 -7.86
N GLY A 56 0.67 -13.88 -8.53
CA GLY A 56 0.87 -12.83 -9.53
C GLY A 56 1.48 -13.34 -10.84
N VAL A 57 0.98 -14.47 -11.35
CA VAL A 57 1.47 -15.11 -12.60
C VAL A 57 0.97 -14.45 -13.90
N PHE A 58 0.29 -13.31 -13.80
CA PHE A 58 -0.30 -12.61 -14.94
C PHE A 58 0.38 -11.25 -15.14
N ASP A 59 0.43 -10.83 -16.39
CA ASP A 59 0.96 -9.52 -16.74
C ASP A 59 -0.03 -8.43 -16.32
N VAL A 60 0.50 -7.40 -15.66
CA VAL A 60 -0.21 -6.20 -15.25
C VAL A 60 0.67 -5.00 -15.52
N THR A 61 0.08 -3.87 -15.88
CA THR A 61 0.88 -2.66 -16.13
C THR A 61 1.28 -1.98 -14.81
N PRO A 62 2.42 -1.26 -14.76
CA PRO A 62 2.77 -0.44 -13.60
C PRO A 62 1.69 0.60 -13.24
N LEU A 63 0.97 1.13 -14.23
CA LEU A 63 -0.11 2.09 -14.00
C LEU A 63 -1.30 1.42 -13.29
N GLU A 64 -1.71 0.22 -13.73
CA GLU A 64 -2.75 -0.56 -13.03
C GLU A 64 -2.33 -0.89 -11.60
N MET A 65 -1.07 -1.29 -11.38
CA MET A 65 -0.55 -1.59 -10.04
C MET A 65 -0.56 -0.36 -9.13
N ALA A 66 -0.12 0.80 -9.62
CA ALA A 66 -0.15 2.05 -8.86
C ALA A 66 -1.60 2.46 -8.54
N SER A 67 -2.51 2.37 -9.50
CA SER A 67 -3.94 2.68 -9.31
C SER A 67 -4.61 1.72 -8.33
N ALA A 68 -4.33 0.42 -8.41
CA ALA A 68 -4.87 -0.57 -7.49
C ALA A 68 -4.35 -0.35 -6.06
N TYR A 69 -3.04 -0.11 -5.90
CA TYR A 69 -2.45 0.13 -4.58
C TYR A 69 -2.93 1.42 -3.94
N SER A 70 -3.31 2.44 -4.73
CA SER A 70 -3.75 3.73 -4.18
C SER A 70 -5.04 3.63 -3.37
N ALA A 71 -5.83 2.56 -3.54
CA ALA A 71 -6.99 2.30 -2.70
C ALA A 71 -6.61 2.02 -1.24
N ILE A 72 -5.43 1.47 -0.96
CA ILE A 72 -4.98 1.09 0.39
C ILE A 72 -4.73 2.30 1.30
N PRO A 73 -3.93 3.32 0.92
CA PRO A 73 -3.84 4.54 1.71
C PRO A 73 -5.13 5.37 1.68
N ASN A 74 -5.99 5.17 0.67
CA ASN A 74 -7.26 5.89 0.51
C ASN A 74 -8.47 5.18 1.17
N GLY A 75 -8.23 4.44 2.26
CA GLY A 75 -9.30 3.85 3.07
C GLY A 75 -10.19 2.82 2.34
N GLY A 76 -9.65 2.17 1.30
CA GLY A 76 -10.33 1.16 0.47
C GLY A 76 -11.14 1.74 -0.68
N VAL A 77 -10.98 3.03 -0.99
CA VAL A 77 -11.64 3.69 -2.12
C VAL A 77 -10.68 3.76 -3.31
N HIS A 78 -11.02 3.05 -4.37
CA HIS A 78 -10.32 3.11 -5.64
C HIS A 78 -10.75 4.33 -6.46
N GLN A 79 -9.78 4.97 -7.09
CA GLN A 79 -9.97 6.03 -8.08
C GLN A 79 -9.24 5.60 -9.34
N SER A 80 -9.91 5.67 -10.48
CA SER A 80 -9.29 5.34 -11.76
C SER A 80 -8.20 6.36 -12.09
N ALA A 81 -7.03 5.87 -12.52
CA ALA A 81 -5.96 6.75 -12.97
C ALA A 81 -6.39 7.53 -14.22
N TYR A 82 -6.03 8.82 -14.28
CA TYR A 82 -6.30 9.71 -15.41
C TYR A 82 -5.13 10.66 -15.63
N PHE A 83 -4.98 11.14 -16.86
CA PHE A 83 -3.92 12.10 -17.23
C PHE A 83 -4.47 13.48 -17.62
N VAL A 84 -5.74 13.53 -18.06
CA VAL A 84 -6.37 14.74 -18.60
C VAL A 84 -7.45 15.20 -17.63
N ASP A 85 -7.16 16.29 -16.92
CA ASP A 85 -8.11 16.91 -15.98
C ASP A 85 -9.13 17.80 -16.71
N ARG A 86 -8.63 18.66 -17.60
CA ARG A 86 -9.46 19.61 -18.33
C ARG A 86 -8.93 19.86 -19.74
N VAL A 87 -9.83 19.95 -20.71
CA VAL A 87 -9.53 20.40 -22.07
C VAL A 87 -10.47 21.54 -22.42
N GLU A 88 -9.93 22.69 -22.77
CA GLU A 88 -10.68 23.87 -23.17
C GLU A 88 -10.10 24.52 -24.43
N SER A 89 -10.95 25.17 -25.22
CA SER A 89 -10.52 25.98 -26.36
C SER A 89 -9.98 27.34 -25.91
N ARG A 90 -9.30 28.05 -26.82
CA ARG A 90 -8.77 29.40 -26.61
C ARG A 90 -9.84 30.41 -26.17
N ASP A 91 -11.08 30.25 -26.61
CA ASP A 91 -12.24 31.08 -26.26
C ASP A 91 -12.96 30.63 -24.98
N GLY A 92 -12.42 29.63 -24.27
CA GLY A 92 -12.90 29.21 -22.94
C GLY A 92 -14.01 28.16 -22.95
N ARG A 93 -14.32 27.55 -24.10
CA ARG A 93 -15.27 26.43 -24.16
C ARG A 93 -14.61 25.15 -23.65
N VAL A 94 -15.19 24.55 -22.62
CA VAL A 94 -14.72 23.30 -22.02
C VAL A 94 -15.23 22.09 -22.81
N PHE A 95 -14.34 21.19 -23.18
CA PHE A 95 -14.62 19.92 -23.87
C PHE A 95 -14.51 18.70 -22.95
N ILE A 96 -13.53 18.73 -22.05
CA ILE A 96 -13.31 17.68 -21.04
C ILE A 96 -13.18 18.40 -19.71
N ASP A 97 -13.91 17.89 -18.72
CA ASP A 97 -13.82 18.27 -17.32
C ASP A 97 -13.94 16.97 -16.52
N HIS A 98 -12.82 16.49 -15.98
CA HIS A 98 -12.74 15.18 -15.36
C HIS A 98 -13.71 15.06 -14.19
N GLN A 99 -14.58 14.06 -14.25
CA GLN A 99 -15.50 13.74 -13.16
C GLN A 99 -15.00 12.50 -12.43
N SER A 100 -14.56 12.67 -11.19
CA SER A 100 -14.11 11.56 -10.35
C SER A 100 -15.27 10.61 -10.05
N ALA A 101 -15.06 9.31 -10.24
CA ALA A 101 -16.02 8.24 -9.95
C ALA A 101 -15.43 7.22 -8.95
N PRO A 102 -15.22 7.61 -7.68
CA PRO A 102 -14.63 6.73 -6.68
C PRO A 102 -15.49 5.49 -6.44
N THR A 103 -14.85 4.33 -6.31
CA THR A 103 -15.52 3.07 -5.98
C THR A 103 -14.90 2.44 -4.74
N ARG A 104 -15.72 2.09 -3.75
CA ARG A 104 -15.24 1.36 -2.58
C ARG A 104 -14.99 -0.13 -2.92
N ALA A 105 -13.72 -0.53 -2.86
CA ALA A 105 -13.29 -1.90 -3.06
C ALA A 105 -13.37 -2.72 -1.77
N PHE A 106 -12.92 -2.15 -0.65
CA PHE A 106 -12.93 -2.78 0.68
C PHE A 106 -13.13 -1.73 1.81
N SER A 107 -13.33 -2.19 3.04
CA SER A 107 -13.57 -1.32 4.20
C SER A 107 -12.34 -0.53 4.62
N ALA A 108 -12.54 0.60 5.31
CA ALA A 108 -11.45 1.37 5.90
C ALA A 108 -10.66 0.55 6.94
N SER A 109 -11.33 -0.34 7.67
CA SER A 109 -10.70 -1.26 8.62
C SER A 109 -9.74 -2.22 7.92
N THR A 110 -10.16 -2.85 6.82
CA THR A 110 -9.30 -3.70 5.97
C THR A 110 -8.12 -2.90 5.43
N SER A 111 -8.37 -1.68 4.95
CA SER A 111 -7.35 -0.74 4.46
C SER A 111 -6.27 -0.45 5.50
N CYS A 112 -6.69 -0.21 6.73
CA CYS A 112 -5.78 0.10 7.82
C CYS A 112 -4.90 -1.10 8.18
N LEU A 113 -5.50 -2.29 8.35
CA LEU A 113 -4.76 -3.51 8.66
C LEU A 113 -3.76 -3.87 7.56
N ALA A 114 -4.15 -3.72 6.28
CA ALA A 114 -3.24 -3.89 5.15
C ALA A 114 -2.07 -2.89 5.20
N THR A 115 -2.36 -1.62 5.53
CA THR A 115 -1.33 -0.58 5.69
C THR A 115 -0.32 -0.94 6.79
N GLN A 116 -0.77 -1.46 7.94
CA GLN A 116 0.14 -1.91 9.01
C GLN A 116 1.05 -3.05 8.55
N ILE A 117 0.50 -4.09 7.92
CA ILE A 117 1.27 -5.23 7.42
C ILE A 117 2.30 -4.78 6.36
N LEU A 118 1.91 -3.88 5.47
CA LEU A 118 2.80 -3.35 4.43
C LEU A 118 3.85 -2.39 4.97
N THR A 119 3.55 -1.66 6.05
CA THR A 119 4.54 -0.86 6.79
C THR A 119 5.57 -1.78 7.43
N ASP A 120 5.13 -2.88 8.06
CA ASP A 120 6.01 -3.89 8.63
C ASP A 120 6.86 -4.59 7.56
N ASN A 121 6.35 -4.78 6.33
CA ASN A 121 7.16 -5.32 5.24
C ASN A 121 8.30 -4.38 4.82
N VAL A 122 8.07 -3.07 4.86
CA VAL A 122 9.12 -2.06 4.61
C VAL A 122 10.08 -1.95 5.79
N ARG A 123 9.65 -2.16 7.04
CA ARG A 123 10.55 -2.07 8.21
C ARG A 123 11.36 -3.33 8.46
N PHE A 124 10.73 -4.50 8.33
CA PHE A 124 11.25 -5.77 8.84
C PHE A 124 11.19 -6.92 7.82
N GLY A 125 10.53 -6.70 6.68
CA GLY A 125 10.34 -7.73 5.66
C GLY A 125 11.28 -7.57 4.47
N THR A 126 10.77 -7.97 3.31
CA THR A 126 11.49 -7.93 2.02
C THR A 126 11.68 -6.52 1.45
N GLY A 127 10.97 -5.51 1.96
CA GLY A 127 10.93 -4.15 1.40
C GLY A 127 11.88 -3.15 2.07
N THR A 128 12.88 -3.60 2.84
CA THR A 128 13.69 -2.74 3.72
C THR A 128 14.42 -1.60 3.04
N ASN A 129 14.78 -1.74 1.77
CA ASN A 129 15.42 -0.68 0.98
C ASN A 129 14.46 0.45 0.57
N ALA A 130 13.15 0.33 0.86
CA ALA A 130 12.15 1.36 0.61
C ALA A 130 11.90 2.30 1.79
N GLN A 131 12.59 2.14 2.93
CA GLN A 131 12.39 3.00 4.11
C GLN A 131 12.76 4.46 3.83
N LEU A 132 11.96 5.42 4.29
CA LEU A 132 12.15 6.87 4.06
C LEU A 132 12.51 7.62 5.36
N GLY A 133 13.29 6.99 6.24
CA GLY A 133 13.63 7.57 7.56
C GLY A 133 12.38 7.70 8.44
N GLU A 134 12.09 8.92 8.89
CA GLU A 134 10.93 9.22 9.75
C GLU A 134 9.60 9.26 8.99
N GLN A 135 9.64 9.41 7.66
CA GLN A 135 8.45 9.39 6.83
C GLN A 135 7.85 7.99 6.76
N ALA A 136 6.54 7.87 6.99
CA ALA A 136 5.86 6.59 6.83
C ALA A 136 5.88 6.10 5.39
N ALA A 137 6.25 4.83 5.23
CA ALA A 137 6.30 4.10 3.96
C ALA A 137 5.74 2.69 4.17
N ALA A 138 4.92 2.25 3.23
CA ALA A 138 4.34 0.90 3.19
C ALA A 138 4.44 0.37 1.76
N GLY A 139 4.69 -0.93 1.59
CA GLY A 139 4.79 -1.49 0.25
C GLY A 139 5.08 -2.98 0.24
N LYS A 140 5.17 -3.54 -0.95
CA LYS A 140 5.44 -4.95 -1.17
C LYS A 140 6.36 -5.16 -2.36
N THR A 141 7.27 -6.10 -2.20
CA THR A 141 8.11 -6.63 -3.28
C THR A 141 7.36 -7.68 -4.11
N GLY A 142 7.65 -7.72 -5.40
CA GLY A 142 7.29 -8.83 -6.30
C GLY A 142 8.53 -9.34 -7.03
N THR A 143 8.62 -10.65 -7.25
CA THR A 143 9.67 -11.27 -8.06
C THR A 143 9.08 -12.49 -8.73
N THR A 144 9.10 -12.48 -10.05
CA THR A 144 8.65 -13.63 -10.87
C THR A 144 9.75 -14.68 -10.94
N GLU A 145 9.39 -15.89 -11.40
CA GLU A 145 10.35 -16.97 -11.59
C GLU A 145 11.53 -16.53 -12.47
N SER A 146 12.71 -17.05 -12.13
CA SER A 146 13.99 -16.73 -12.78
C SER A 146 14.35 -15.23 -12.82
N ASN A 147 13.75 -14.40 -11.95
CA ASN A 147 14.01 -12.97 -11.81
C ASN A 147 13.88 -12.19 -13.12
N THR A 148 12.87 -12.57 -13.88
CA THR A 148 12.60 -12.02 -15.21
C THR A 148 11.86 -10.68 -15.10
N ASN A 149 11.06 -10.55 -14.04
CA ASN A 149 10.39 -9.33 -13.60
C ASN A 149 10.59 -9.16 -12.10
N THR A 150 11.04 -7.98 -11.69
CA THR A 150 11.11 -7.55 -10.29
C THR A 150 10.29 -6.28 -10.09
N TRP A 151 9.60 -6.22 -8.96
CA TRP A 151 8.64 -5.19 -8.65
C TRP A 151 8.85 -4.66 -7.24
N PHE A 152 8.59 -3.37 -7.07
CA PHE A 152 8.24 -2.80 -5.79
C PHE A 152 7.07 -1.84 -5.98
N VAL A 153 5.98 -2.07 -5.26
CA VAL A 153 4.82 -1.18 -5.26
C VAL A 153 4.57 -0.76 -3.83
N GLY A 154 4.46 0.54 -3.61
CA GLY A 154 4.35 1.09 -2.27
C GLY A 154 3.81 2.51 -2.28
N PHE A 155 3.51 3.00 -1.09
CA PHE A 155 2.92 4.30 -0.88
C PHE A 155 3.43 4.96 0.40
N THR A 156 3.35 6.28 0.40
CA THR A 156 3.38 7.15 1.58
C THR A 156 1.96 7.66 1.84
N PRO A 157 1.71 8.45 2.90
CA PRO A 157 0.43 9.16 3.06
C PRO A 157 0.09 10.12 1.91
N TYR A 158 1.05 10.44 1.03
CA TYR A 158 0.90 11.45 -0.03
C TYR A 158 0.86 10.88 -1.45
N LEU A 159 1.58 9.78 -1.69
CA LEU A 159 1.82 9.29 -3.04
C LEU A 159 1.89 7.76 -3.07
N THR A 160 1.30 7.16 -4.11
CA THR A 160 1.47 5.74 -4.46
C THR A 160 2.34 5.63 -5.70
N THR A 161 3.36 4.78 -5.64
CA THR A 161 4.34 4.59 -6.72
C THR A 161 4.55 3.10 -6.98
N ALA A 162 4.54 2.71 -8.26
CA ALA A 162 4.90 1.37 -8.71
C ALA A 162 6.19 1.41 -9.53
N VAL A 163 7.13 0.54 -9.21
CA VAL A 163 8.39 0.36 -9.94
C VAL A 163 8.48 -1.07 -10.43
N TRP A 164 8.68 -1.23 -11.73
CA TRP A 164 8.97 -2.49 -12.38
C TRP A 164 10.35 -2.45 -13.03
N MET A 165 11.04 -3.57 -12.99
CA MET A 165 12.22 -3.82 -13.79
C MET A 165 12.10 -5.18 -14.48
N GLY A 166 12.46 -5.20 -15.75
CA GLY A 166 12.56 -6.40 -16.58
C GLY A 166 13.26 -6.04 -17.89
N ILE A 167 13.59 -7.06 -18.69
CA ILE A 167 14.16 -6.83 -20.02
C ILE A 167 13.01 -6.81 -21.02
N PRO A 168 12.83 -5.71 -21.78
CA PRO A 168 11.86 -5.66 -22.88
C PRO A 168 12.42 -6.48 -24.06
N ALA A 169 12.21 -7.79 -24.03
CA ALA A 169 12.58 -8.72 -25.09
C ALA A 169 11.36 -9.53 -25.53
N GLU A 170 11.42 -10.13 -26.72
CA GLU A 170 10.46 -11.17 -27.10
C GLU A 170 10.62 -12.35 -26.15
N GLY A 171 9.57 -12.60 -25.35
CA GLY A 171 9.55 -13.65 -24.34
C GLY A 171 10.24 -13.28 -23.02
N THR A 172 10.26 -14.27 -22.11
CA THR A 172 10.75 -14.09 -20.76
C THR A 172 12.27 -14.20 -20.70
N LYS A 173 12.97 -13.10 -20.39
CA LYS A 173 14.44 -13.08 -20.28
C LYS A 173 14.89 -12.76 -18.84
N PRO A 174 15.68 -13.64 -18.20
CA PRO A 174 16.26 -13.34 -16.90
C PRO A 174 17.11 -12.07 -16.98
N MET A 175 16.97 -11.18 -16.00
CA MET A 175 17.82 -9.99 -15.91
C MET A 175 19.30 -10.32 -15.63
N GLY A 176 19.57 -11.55 -15.15
CA GLY A 176 20.89 -11.95 -14.71
C GLY A 176 21.34 -11.13 -13.51
N ASP A 177 22.65 -11.01 -13.32
CA ASP A 177 23.21 -10.16 -12.26
C ASP A 177 23.37 -8.72 -12.73
N LEU A 178 22.73 -7.77 -12.05
CA LEU A 178 22.98 -6.34 -12.23
C LEU A 178 23.83 -5.85 -11.06
N GLY A 179 25.07 -5.48 -11.35
CA GLY A 179 26.04 -5.06 -10.33
C GLY A 179 26.54 -6.20 -9.43
N GLY A 180 26.61 -7.43 -9.97
CA GLY A 180 27.10 -8.60 -9.23
C GLY A 180 26.12 -9.17 -8.19
N ARG A 181 24.82 -8.86 -8.34
CA ARG A 181 23.76 -9.35 -7.46
C ARG A 181 22.63 -9.91 -8.29
N GLU A 182 22.10 -11.04 -7.88
CA GLU A 182 20.85 -11.58 -8.40
C GLU A 182 19.69 -10.61 -8.09
N GLN A 183 18.73 -10.48 -8.99
CA GLN A 183 17.74 -9.41 -8.98
C GLN A 183 16.46 -9.80 -8.25
N PHE A 184 16.09 -9.05 -7.22
CA PHE A 184 14.83 -9.21 -6.48
C PHE A 184 14.13 -7.87 -6.33
N GLY A 185 12.81 -7.90 -6.09
CA GLY A 185 12.00 -6.69 -5.88
C GLY A 185 12.51 -5.80 -4.73
N GLY A 186 13.11 -6.42 -3.70
CA GLY A 186 13.68 -5.71 -2.55
C GLY A 186 15.01 -5.01 -2.81
N LEU A 187 15.63 -5.19 -3.98
CA LEU A 187 16.89 -4.55 -4.37
C LEU A 187 16.60 -3.28 -5.18
N TRP A 188 16.96 -3.28 -6.47
CA TRP A 188 16.87 -2.09 -7.31
C TRP A 188 15.46 -1.50 -7.41
N PRO A 189 14.36 -2.27 -7.54
CA PRO A 189 13.03 -1.66 -7.57
C PRO A 189 12.69 -0.89 -6.29
N ALA A 190 12.97 -1.46 -5.12
CA ALA A 190 12.76 -0.79 -3.83
C ALA A 190 13.67 0.44 -3.67
N THR A 191 14.93 0.37 -4.10
CA THR A 191 15.87 1.52 -4.07
C THR A 191 15.44 2.64 -5.01
N ILE A 192 14.99 2.31 -6.24
CA ILE A 192 14.46 3.29 -7.19
C ILE A 192 13.20 3.94 -6.61
N TRP A 193 12.30 3.14 -6.03
CA TRP A 193 11.12 3.64 -5.34
C TRP A 193 11.50 4.60 -4.21
N HIS A 194 12.47 4.24 -3.36
CA HIS A 194 12.98 5.09 -2.29
C HIS A 194 13.48 6.43 -2.83
N ASN A 195 14.42 6.39 -3.78
CA ASN A 195 15.05 7.59 -4.33
C ASN A 195 14.02 8.53 -4.96
N PHE A 196 13.07 7.99 -5.73
CA PHE A 196 12.01 8.77 -6.34
C PHE A 196 11.10 9.43 -5.30
N ASN A 197 10.61 8.67 -4.31
CA ASN A 197 9.69 9.21 -3.32
C ASN A 197 10.38 10.18 -2.36
N ALA A 198 11.65 9.94 -1.98
CA ALA A 198 12.44 10.88 -1.19
C ALA A 198 12.61 12.23 -1.92
N ALA A 199 13.01 12.19 -3.20
CA ALA A 199 13.16 13.38 -4.02
C ALA A 199 11.83 14.11 -4.24
N TRP A 200 10.73 13.37 -4.42
CA TRP A 200 9.40 13.96 -4.54
C TRP A 200 8.98 14.68 -3.27
N LEU A 201 9.11 14.04 -2.10
CA LEU A 201 8.73 14.61 -0.80
C LEU A 201 9.54 15.87 -0.48
N GLU A 202 10.83 15.88 -0.81
CA GLU A 202 11.69 17.06 -0.69
C GLU A 202 11.21 18.18 -1.62
N ALA A 203 11.00 17.86 -2.90
CA ALA A 203 10.56 18.84 -3.90
C ALA A 203 9.19 19.45 -3.58
N THR A 204 8.29 18.71 -2.95
CA THR A 204 6.96 19.18 -2.53
C THR A 204 6.94 19.76 -1.12
N SER A 205 8.07 19.75 -0.40
CA SER A 205 8.16 20.18 1.01
C SER A 205 7.10 19.50 1.88
N SER A 206 6.84 18.22 1.62
CA SER A 206 5.82 17.45 2.33
C SER A 206 6.26 17.18 3.78
N PRO A 207 5.42 17.48 4.78
CA PRO A 207 5.78 17.26 6.17
C PRO A 207 5.81 15.77 6.52
N ILE A 208 6.53 15.42 7.58
CA ILE A 208 6.54 14.06 8.10
C ILE A 208 5.12 13.65 8.49
N ALA A 209 4.67 12.53 7.93
CA ALA A 209 3.35 11.99 8.18
C ALA A 209 3.40 10.51 8.56
N THR A 210 2.48 10.11 9.43
CA THR A 210 2.27 8.72 9.85
C THR A 210 0.99 8.17 9.23
N PHE A 211 0.93 6.84 9.11
CA PHE A 211 -0.35 6.19 8.81
C PHE A 211 -1.27 6.19 10.04
N PRO A 212 -2.60 6.17 9.83
CA PRO A 212 -3.55 6.05 10.93
C PRO A 212 -3.31 4.79 11.77
N THR A 213 -3.58 4.89 13.08
CA THR A 213 -3.63 3.71 13.95
C THR A 213 -4.91 2.93 13.70
N CYS A 214 -4.80 1.61 13.58
CA CYS A 214 -5.96 0.78 13.29
C CYS A 214 -6.74 0.48 14.56
N PRO A 215 -8.08 0.48 14.49
CA PRO A 215 -8.89 -0.07 15.55
C PRO A 215 -8.56 -1.56 15.73
N SER A 216 -8.71 -2.06 16.95
CA SER A 216 -8.56 -3.49 17.24
C SER A 216 -9.46 -4.30 16.30
N ALA A 217 -8.92 -5.39 15.75
CA ALA A 217 -9.69 -6.27 14.90
C ALA A 217 -10.96 -6.71 15.64
N SER A 218 -12.12 -6.46 15.02
CA SER A 218 -13.43 -6.83 15.56
C SER A 218 -13.61 -8.35 15.64
N ARG A 219 -12.78 -9.11 14.91
CA ARG A 219 -12.74 -10.56 14.86
C ARG A 219 -11.39 -11.09 15.33
N GLY A 220 -11.45 -12.10 16.19
CA GLY A 220 -10.25 -12.87 16.57
C GLY A 220 -9.67 -13.63 15.38
N PRO A 221 -8.40 -14.06 15.47
CA PRO A 221 -7.75 -14.81 14.40
C PRO A 221 -8.50 -16.12 14.12
N GLN A 222 -8.93 -16.31 12.87
CA GLN A 222 -9.54 -17.56 12.40
C GLN A 222 -8.54 -18.36 11.58
N ALA A 223 -8.45 -19.66 11.87
CA ALA A 223 -7.59 -20.56 11.10
C ALA A 223 -8.20 -20.81 9.71
N ALA A 224 -7.44 -20.53 8.66
CA ALA A 224 -7.74 -20.96 7.30
C ALA A 224 -7.47 -22.47 7.16
N SER A 225 -8.34 -23.31 7.75
CA SER A 225 -8.13 -24.76 7.80
C SER A 225 -8.33 -25.46 6.44
N GLY A 226 -8.83 -24.77 5.42
CA GLY A 226 -9.10 -25.30 4.08
C GLY A 226 -10.35 -26.19 4.00
N ALA A 227 -10.81 -26.74 5.13
CA ALA A 227 -12.09 -27.44 5.26
C ALA A 227 -13.20 -26.56 5.84
N SER A 228 -12.83 -25.50 6.58
CA SER A 228 -13.75 -24.48 7.04
C SER A 228 -13.91 -23.40 5.98
N ASP A 229 -15.14 -22.95 5.77
CA ASP A 229 -15.49 -21.73 5.05
C ASP A 229 -15.78 -20.60 6.06
N PRO A 230 -14.77 -20.11 6.82
CA PRO A 230 -14.99 -19.18 7.92
C PRO A 230 -15.57 -17.83 7.46
N PHE A 231 -15.55 -17.57 6.15
CA PHE A 231 -16.01 -16.33 5.54
C PHE A 231 -17.23 -16.52 4.61
N GLY A 232 -17.80 -17.73 4.49
CA GLY A 232 -18.95 -18.01 3.62
C GLY A 232 -18.66 -17.91 2.11
N ILE A 233 -17.37 -17.93 1.73
CA ILE A 233 -16.89 -17.67 0.38
C ILE A 233 -16.84 -18.94 -0.48
N LEU A 234 -16.60 -20.11 0.10
CA LEU A 234 -16.46 -21.38 -0.64
C LEU A 234 -17.79 -21.89 -1.21
N ASN A 235 -18.93 -21.36 -0.74
CA ASN A 235 -20.28 -21.74 -1.20
C ASN A 235 -20.84 -20.85 -2.32
N GLY A 236 -19.98 -20.11 -3.05
CA GLY A 236 -20.41 -19.30 -4.21
C GLY A 236 -21.02 -17.94 -3.85
N GLY A 237 -21.03 -17.57 -2.56
CA GLY A 237 -21.22 -16.19 -2.16
C GLY A 237 -19.96 -15.41 -2.52
N GLY A 238 -19.99 -14.61 -3.58
CA GLY A 238 -18.87 -13.73 -3.91
C GLY A 238 -18.43 -12.91 -2.69
N TYR A 239 -17.14 -12.66 -2.52
CA TYR A 239 -16.62 -11.96 -1.36
C TYR A 239 -17.27 -10.57 -1.21
N ARG A 240 -18.05 -10.41 -0.15
CA ARG A 240 -18.51 -9.11 0.35
C ARG A 240 -17.75 -8.85 1.63
N ASP A 241 -16.97 -7.78 1.64
CA ASP A 241 -16.40 -7.28 2.90
C ASP A 241 -17.60 -6.86 3.78
N PRO A 242 -17.88 -7.59 4.88
CA PRO A 242 -19.04 -7.31 5.75
C PRO A 242 -18.90 -5.97 6.48
N ASP A 243 -17.69 -5.42 6.56
CA ASP A 243 -17.40 -4.13 7.17
C ASP A 243 -17.37 -3.01 6.10
N ALA A 244 -17.65 -3.33 4.82
CA ALA A 244 -17.76 -2.32 3.77
C ALA A 244 -19.12 -1.61 3.87
N GLU A 245 -19.11 -0.40 4.45
CA GLU A 245 -20.25 0.51 4.32
C GLU A 245 -20.43 0.96 2.86
N PRO A 246 -21.67 0.98 2.33
CA PRO A 246 -21.97 1.67 1.08
C PRO A 246 -21.68 3.16 1.26
N THR A 247 -20.72 3.71 0.52
CA THR A 247 -20.50 5.16 0.54
C THR A 247 -21.38 5.84 -0.50
N THR A 248 -22.23 6.77 -0.05
CA THR A 248 -22.49 8.00 -0.81
C THR A 248 -21.18 8.80 -0.81
N PRO A 249 -20.62 9.19 -1.97
CA PRO A 249 -19.32 9.84 -2.01
C PRO A 249 -19.44 11.27 -1.49
N THR A 250 -18.99 11.53 -0.27
CA THR A 250 -18.55 12.89 0.06
C THR A 250 -17.21 13.07 -0.64
N SER A 251 -17.23 13.74 -1.79
CA SER A 251 -16.03 14.18 -2.50
C SER A 251 -15.05 14.79 -1.50
N PRO A 252 -13.85 14.21 -1.30
CA PRO A 252 -12.79 14.94 -0.66
C PRO A 252 -12.46 16.08 -1.62
N ASN A 253 -12.77 17.30 -1.21
CA ASN A 253 -12.29 18.50 -1.85
C ASN A 253 -10.79 18.32 -2.17
N PRO A 254 -10.33 18.44 -3.43
CA PRO A 254 -8.93 18.23 -3.81
C PRO A 254 -7.94 19.21 -3.15
N GLY A 255 -8.39 20.06 -2.23
CA GLY A 255 -7.57 21.01 -1.47
C GLY A 255 -7.30 20.68 -0.01
N ARG A 256 -7.67 19.53 0.55
CA ARG A 256 -7.26 19.16 1.93
C ARG A 256 -6.87 17.68 2.03
N PRO A 257 -5.60 17.37 2.34
CA PRO A 257 -5.23 16.04 2.81
C PRO A 257 -6.13 15.63 3.97
N PHE A 258 -6.36 14.32 4.12
CA PHE A 258 -6.77 13.76 5.41
C PHE A 258 -5.96 14.45 6.52
N VAL A 259 -6.61 14.92 7.59
CA VAL A 259 -5.93 15.64 8.67
C VAL A 259 -4.91 14.68 9.30
N ILE A 260 -3.68 14.75 8.83
CA ILE A 260 -2.50 14.21 9.46
C ILE A 260 -2.36 15.02 10.74
N VAL A 261 -2.60 14.38 11.89
CA VAL A 261 -2.36 15.01 13.18
C VAL A 261 -0.83 15.03 13.40
N PRO A 262 -0.16 16.19 13.40
CA PRO A 262 1.25 16.24 13.72
C PRO A 262 1.46 15.76 15.17
N PRO A 263 2.58 15.07 15.49
CA PRO A 263 2.89 14.73 16.87
C PRO A 263 2.93 15.99 17.73
N SER A 264 2.21 15.97 18.85
CA SER A 264 2.23 17.06 19.81
C SER A 264 3.66 17.23 20.32
N THR A 265 4.28 18.37 20.02
CA THR A 265 5.52 18.78 20.68
C THR A 265 5.23 18.95 22.16
N SER A 266 5.76 18.06 23.00
CA SER A 266 5.84 18.28 24.44
C SER A 266 6.61 19.57 24.67
N SER A 267 5.93 20.61 25.14
CA SER A 267 6.57 21.84 25.57
C SER A 267 7.45 21.53 26.78
N THR A 268 8.76 21.54 26.60
CA THR A 268 9.71 21.60 27.71
C THR A 268 9.50 22.94 28.41
N THR A 269 8.87 22.90 29.58
CA THR A 269 8.75 24.05 30.48
C THR A 269 10.16 24.56 30.79
N THR A 270 10.52 25.72 30.23
CA THR A 270 11.74 26.43 30.62
C THR A 270 11.46 27.08 31.96
N THR A 271 11.97 26.50 33.04
CA THR A 271 11.98 27.12 34.36
C THR A 271 12.92 28.32 34.33
N THR A 272 12.37 29.53 34.25
CA THR A 272 13.15 30.76 34.41
C THR A 272 13.64 30.86 35.85
N ALA A 273 14.96 30.80 36.04
CA ALA A 273 15.60 31.06 37.33
C ALA A 273 15.50 32.55 37.67
N THR A 274 14.83 32.87 38.78
CA THR A 274 14.74 34.22 39.33
C THR A 274 16.03 34.55 40.08
N THR A 275 16.78 35.56 39.61
CA THR A 275 17.93 36.13 40.31
C THR A 275 17.47 36.85 41.60
N PRO A 276 18.13 36.67 42.77
CA PRO A 276 17.77 37.41 43.97
C PRO A 276 18.37 38.83 43.94
N THR A 277 17.50 39.84 44.10
CA THR A 277 17.90 41.23 44.33
C THR A 277 18.34 41.40 45.78
N THR A 278 19.63 41.69 46.02
CA THR A 278 20.17 42.04 47.33
C THR A 278 19.84 43.48 47.68
N THR A 279 18.98 43.66 48.68
CA THR A 279 18.65 44.95 49.28
C THR A 279 19.81 45.43 50.17
N ARG A 280 20.54 46.47 49.76
CA ARG A 280 21.52 47.16 50.62
C ARG A 280 20.80 48.22 51.46
N ARG A 281 20.55 47.92 52.74
CA ARG A 281 20.21 48.93 53.76
C ARG A 281 21.49 49.67 54.17
N GLY A 282 21.44 51.00 54.17
CA GLY A 282 22.47 51.86 54.76
C GLY A 282 22.36 51.94 56.29
N GLY A 283 23.47 52.23 56.94
CA GLY A 283 23.51 52.54 58.38
C GLY A 283 24.92 52.69 58.94
N ARG A 284 25.37 53.95 58.99
CA ARG A 284 26.48 54.56 59.75
C ARG A 284 27.92 54.20 59.41
#